data_AF-A0A7C4VAM3-F1
#
_entry.id   AF-A0A7C4VAM3-F1
#
_cell.length_a   1.000
_cell.length_b   1.000
_cell.length_c   1.000
_cell.angle_alpha   90.00
_cell.angle_beta   90.00
_cell.angle_gamma   90.00
#
_symmetry.space_group_name_H-M   'P 1'
#
loop_
_entity.id
_entity.type
_entity.pdbx_description
1 polymer ?
#
loop_
_entity_poly.entity_id
_entity_poly.type
_entity_poly.pdbx_seq_one_letter_code
_entity_poly.pdbx_strand_id
1 'polypeptide(L)'
;MLFLTFEIIFLFYLILRYKTLFLDVLEERTDLTTIITSQLPITEWYGYLNNPTVADAILDRLVHNSYKLKLSGESIRKLNSEKA
;
A
#
# COMPACT_ATOMS: atom_id res chain seq x y z
N MET A 1 -11.36 15.23 -4.65
CA MET A 1 -10.14 14.66 -4.05
C MET A 1 -10.44 13.47 -3.13
N LEU A 2 -11.50 13.55 -2.29
CA LEU A 2 -11.93 12.46 -1.41
C LEU A 2 -12.24 11.12 -2.11
N PHE A 3 -12.78 11.15 -3.34
CA PHE A 3 -13.22 9.93 -4.03
C PHE A 3 -12.07 8.96 -4.36
N LEU A 4 -10.90 9.50 -4.76
CA LEU A 4 -9.74 8.69 -5.13
C LEU A 4 -8.93 8.23 -3.92
N THR A 5 -8.94 9.00 -2.83
CA THR A 5 -8.34 8.57 -1.56
C THR A 5 -9.18 7.47 -0.93
N PHE A 6 -10.51 7.52 -1.09
CA PHE A 6 -11.40 6.47 -0.58
C PHE A 6 -11.16 5.14 -1.28
N GLU A 7 -11.03 5.12 -2.62
CA GLU A 7 -10.75 3.89 -3.38
C GLU A 7 -9.40 3.24 -3.00
N ILE A 8 -8.32 4.02 -2.87
CA ILE A 8 -6.99 3.47 -2.53
C ILE A 8 -6.93 3.03 -1.06
N ILE A 9 -7.51 3.80 -0.15
CA ILE A 9 -7.58 3.44 1.28
C ILE A 9 -8.51 2.26 1.48
N PHE A 10 -9.63 2.19 0.75
CA PHE A 10 -10.59 1.08 0.84
C PHE A 10 -9.99 -0.20 0.27
N LEU A 11 -9.27 -0.16 -0.85
CA LEU A 11 -8.56 -1.32 -1.39
C LEU A 11 -7.43 -1.78 -0.44
N PHE A 12 -6.65 -0.85 0.11
CA PHE A 12 -5.64 -1.17 1.13
C PHE A 12 -6.28 -1.73 2.41
N TYR A 13 -7.40 -1.17 2.87
CA TYR A 13 -8.13 -1.66 4.03
C TYR A 13 -8.75 -3.03 3.77
N LEU A 14 -9.24 -3.29 2.55
CA LEU A 14 -9.75 -4.59 2.12
C LEU A 14 -8.62 -5.62 2.12
N ILE A 15 -7.44 -5.26 1.58
CA ILE A 15 -6.21 -6.04 1.65
C ILE A 15 -5.82 -6.33 3.11
N LEU A 16 -5.86 -5.32 3.98
CA LEU A 16 -5.58 -5.46 5.42
C LEU A 16 -6.69 -6.21 6.19
N ARG A 17 -7.90 -6.32 5.65
CA ARG A 17 -9.00 -7.07 6.27
C ARG A 17 -8.99 -8.52 5.84
N TYR A 18 -8.63 -8.79 4.59
CA TYR A 18 -8.44 -10.13 4.02
C TYR A 18 -6.94 -10.44 3.89
N LYS A 19 -6.21 -10.32 5.01
CA LYS A 19 -4.74 -10.43 5.02
C LYS A 19 -4.20 -11.75 4.49
N THR A 20 -4.94 -12.83 4.73
CA THR A 20 -4.61 -14.17 4.22
C THR A 20 -4.72 -14.23 2.70
N LEU A 21 -5.85 -13.76 2.15
CA LEU A 21 -6.05 -13.66 0.69
C LEU A 21 -4.98 -12.77 0.03
N PHE A 22 -4.58 -11.69 0.71
CA PHE A 22 -3.49 -10.85 0.23
C PHE A 22 -2.15 -11.59 0.18
N LEU A 23 -1.87 -12.42 1.19
CA LEU A 23 -0.68 -13.27 1.18
C LEU A 23 -0.71 -14.26 0.01
N ASP A 24 -1.85 -14.90 -0.23
CA ASP A 24 -2.03 -15.85 -1.34
C ASP A 24 -1.75 -15.18 -2.70
N VAL A 25 -2.29 -13.96 -2.89
CA VAL A 25 -2.02 -13.16 -4.09
C VAL A 25 -0.55 -12.76 -4.19
N LEU A 26 0.11 -12.42 -3.08
CA LEU A 26 1.54 -12.12 -3.10
C LEU A 26 2.39 -13.34 -3.47
N GLU A 27 2.01 -14.54 -3.02
CA GLU A 27 2.70 -15.77 -3.37
C GLU A 27 2.58 -16.05 -4.87
N GLU A 28 1.39 -15.92 -5.46
CA GLU A 28 1.21 -16.07 -6.92
C GLU A 28 1.97 -15.01 -7.74
N ARG A 29 2.21 -13.83 -7.17
CA ARG A 29 2.87 -12.70 -7.86
C ARG A 29 4.34 -12.54 -7.51
N THR A 30 4.95 -13.48 -6.78
CA THR A 30 6.32 -13.34 -6.27
C THR A 30 7.35 -13.13 -7.39
N ASP A 31 7.15 -13.75 -8.55
CA ASP A 31 8.05 -13.62 -9.73
C ASP A 31 7.62 -12.52 -10.71
N LEU A 32 6.58 -11.74 -10.39
CA LEU A 32 6.01 -10.71 -11.26
C LEU A 32 6.16 -9.31 -10.66
N THR A 33 6.35 -8.31 -11.53
CA THR A 33 6.41 -6.92 -11.10
C THR A 33 5.07 -6.47 -10.54
N THR A 34 5.05 -6.16 -9.24
CA THR A 34 3.85 -5.69 -8.54
C THR A 34 4.07 -4.26 -8.04
N ILE A 35 3.18 -3.34 -8.39
CA ILE A 35 3.21 -1.95 -7.92
C ILE A 35 2.17 -1.78 -6.82
N ILE A 36 2.61 -1.31 -5.67
CA ILE A 36 1.74 -1.02 -4.53
C ILE A 36 1.93 0.44 -4.15
N THR A 37 0.80 1.14 -4.01
CA THR A 37 0.77 2.51 -3.54
C THR A 37 0.03 2.55 -2.21
N SER A 38 0.60 3.25 -1.24
CA SER A 38 -0.01 3.42 0.07
C SER A 38 0.18 4.86 0.54
N GLN A 39 -0.84 5.38 1.20
CA GLN A 39 -0.78 6.66 1.89
C GLN A 39 -0.16 6.51 3.30
N LEU A 40 0.00 5.28 3.79
CA LEU A 40 0.63 4.98 5.08
C LEU A 40 2.12 4.67 4.89
N PRO A 41 2.99 5.26 5.72
CA PRO A 41 4.40 4.91 5.68
C PRO A 41 4.60 3.44 6.06
N ILE A 42 5.55 2.78 5.41
CA ILE A 42 5.84 1.34 5.59
C ILE A 42 6.12 1.01 7.08
N THR A 43 6.71 1.94 7.82
CA THR A 43 7.00 1.79 9.26
C THR A 43 5.74 1.58 10.11
N GLU A 44 4.58 2.06 9.67
CA GLU A 44 3.32 1.93 10.39
C GLU A 44 2.53 0.67 10.00
N TRP A 45 2.94 -0.05 8.95
CA TRP A 45 2.22 -1.23 8.46
C TRP A 45 2.19 -2.35 9.49
N TYR A 46 3.29 -2.53 10.24
CA TYR A 46 3.39 -3.55 11.28
C TYR A 46 2.29 -3.38 12.35
N GLY A 47 2.07 -2.14 12.82
CA GLY A 47 1.01 -1.82 13.77
C GLY A 47 -0.40 -1.96 13.18
N TYR A 48 -0.58 -1.54 11.92
CA TYR A 48 -1.88 -1.63 11.24
C TYR A 48 -2.33 -3.06 10.93
N LEU A 49 -1.38 -3.97 10.70
CA LEU A 49 -1.68 -5.37 10.44
C LEU A 49 -2.18 -6.10 11.70
N ASN A 50 -1.79 -5.64 12.90
CA ASN A 50 -2.24 -6.19 14.19
C ASN A 50 -2.17 -7.74 14.28
N ASN A 51 -1.24 -8.35 13.54
CA ASN A 51 -0.94 -9.77 13.52
C ASN A 51 0.56 -9.90 13.16
N PRO A 52 1.43 -10.17 14.16
CA PRO A 52 2.89 -10.18 13.96
C PRO A 52 3.34 -11.13 12.85
N THR A 53 2.81 -12.35 12.83
CA THR A 53 3.20 -13.38 11.85
C THR A 53 2.88 -12.97 10.42
N VAL A 54 1.68 -12.42 10.21
CA VAL A 54 1.26 -11.94 8.89
C VAL A 54 2.01 -10.66 8.50
N ALA A 55 2.31 -9.80 9.47
CA ALA A 55 3.09 -8.59 9.25
C ALA A 55 4.51 -8.91 8.78
N ASP A 56 5.20 -9.82 9.47
CA ASP A 56 6.53 -10.28 9.07
C ASP A 56 6.49 -10.91 7.67
N ALA A 57 5.53 -11.79 7.43
CA ALA A 57 5.35 -12.46 6.14
C ALA A 57 5.14 -11.49 4.96
N ILE A 58 4.37 -10.42 5.16
CA ILE A 58 4.12 -9.39 4.13
C ILE A 58 5.35 -8.51 3.95
N LEU A 59 5.95 -8.03 5.03
CA LEU A 59 7.13 -7.17 4.96
C LEU A 59 8.31 -7.89 4.30
N ASP A 60 8.51 -9.16 4.62
CA ASP A 60 9.61 -9.96 4.06
C ASP A 60 9.41 -10.19 2.55
N ARG A 61 8.20 -10.53 2.10
CA ARG A 61 7.97 -10.78 0.66
C ARG A 61 7.90 -9.48 -0.17
N LEU A 62 7.20 -8.47 0.33
CA LEU A 62 6.84 -7.28 -0.44
C LEU A 62 7.84 -6.13 -0.25
N VAL A 63 8.31 -5.91 0.98
CA VAL A 63 9.15 -4.76 1.32
C VAL A 63 10.63 -5.08 1.15
N HIS A 64 11.05 -6.32 1.34
CA HIS A 64 12.45 -6.72 1.20
C HIS A 64 12.94 -6.59 -0.25
N ASN A 65 12.13 -7.03 -1.23
CA ASN A 65 12.50 -7.04 -2.65
C ASN A 65 11.87 -5.88 -3.46
N SER A 66 11.51 -4.77 -2.82
CA SER A 66 10.89 -3.62 -3.52
C SER A 66 11.74 -2.36 -3.55
N TYR A 67 11.59 -1.63 -4.65
CA TYR A 67 12.04 -0.24 -4.74
C TYR A 67 11.05 0.68 -4.03
N LYS A 68 11.55 1.40 -3.02
CA LYS A 68 10.73 2.27 -2.17
C LYS A 68 10.77 3.70 -2.70
N LEU A 69 9.69 4.12 -3.33
CA LEU A 69 9.53 5.49 -3.82
C LEU A 69 8.71 6.30 -2.82
N LYS A 70 9.37 7.18 -2.07
CA LYS A 70 8.68 8.11 -1.17
C LYS A 70 8.23 9.33 -1.97
N LEU A 71 6.94 9.42 -2.24
CA LEU A 71 6.35 10.58 -2.90
C LEU A 71 6.19 11.72 -1.89
N SER A 72 6.62 12.92 -2.29
CA SER A 72 6.50 14.15 -1.50
C SER A 72 6.09 15.31 -2.40
N GLY A 73 5.40 16.30 -1.84
CA GLY A 73 4.95 17.48 -2.55
C GLY A 73 3.45 17.71 -2.43
N GLU A 74 2.97 18.83 -2.96
CA GLU A 74 1.55 19.13 -2.98
C GLU A 74 0.79 18.25 -3.98
N SER A 75 -0.50 18.04 -3.71
CA SER A 75 -1.38 17.31 -4.62
C SER A 75 -1.42 17.98 -5.99
N ILE A 76 -1.05 17.25 -7.04
CA ILE A 76 -1.14 17.71 -8.44
C ILE A 76 -2.56 18.19 -8.78
N ARG A 77 -3.58 17.59 -8.16
CA ARG A 77 -4.97 18.02 -8.33
C ARG A 77 -5.23 19.43 -7.82
N LYS A 78 -4.59 19.83 -6.71
CA LYS A 78 -4.69 21.19 -6.13
C LYS A 78 -3.98 22.20 -7.03
N LEU A 79 -2.76 21.86 -7.48
CA LEU A 79 -1.97 22.70 -8.38
C LEU A 79 -2.69 22.97 -9.71
N ASN A 80 -3.46 22.01 -10.22
CA ASN A 80 -4.24 22.19 -11.43
C ASN A 80 -5.51 23.01 -11.22
N SER A 81 -6.13 22.99 -10.04
CA SER A 81 -7.29 23.84 -9.74
C SER A 81 -6.93 25.31 -9.49
N GLU A 82 -5.70 25.60 -9.09
CA GLU A 82 -5.22 26.99 -8.88
C GLU A 82 -4.74 27.66 -10.18
N LYS A 83 -4.49 26.87 -11.23
CA LYS A 83 -4.09 27.36 -12.56
C LYS A 83 -5.26 27.57 -13.52
N ALA A 84 -6.46 27.19 -13.11
CA ALA A 84 -7.70 27.40 -13.85
C ALA A 84 -8.42 28.66 -13.36
#